data_AF-A0A3P3Z6M7-F1
#
_entry.id   AF-A0A3P3Z6M7-F1
#
_cell.length_a   1.000
_cell.length_b   1.000
_cell.length_c   1.000
_cell.angle_alpha   90.00
_cell.angle_beta   90.00
_cell.angle_gamma   90.00
#
_symmetry.space_group_name_H-M   'P 1'
#
loop_
_entity.id
_entity.type
_entity.pdbx_description
1 polymer ?
#
loop_
_entity_poly.entity_id
_entity_poly.type
_entity_poly.pdbx_seq_one_letter_code
_entity_poly.pdbx_strand_id
1 'polypeptide(L)'
;MSASKQTTDHSRKFGFKETREQYQQRKKQEKHLKWTEKLSKENIGKLHAELESLKRARFLAPQQNERKRLVHRMIQELEATESKEPEEAPAVAPTPSIVDSDSDDDLFFSKRTATNDENKRLFVPRSIRRKVEKKKTERTTQQLADEAEKELLTAQHDNDDIDSFLNSFQ
;
A
#
# COMPACT_ATOMS: atom_id res chain seq x y z
N MET A 1 -30.86 -36.77 -29.70
CA MET A 1 -30.48 -35.35 -29.81
C MET A 1 -29.45 -35.05 -28.74
N SER A 2 -28.21 -34.75 -29.13
CA SER A 2 -27.07 -34.66 -28.20
C SER A 2 -26.97 -33.25 -27.63
N ALA A 3 -27.13 -33.12 -26.31
CA ALA A 3 -26.92 -31.88 -25.59
C ALA A 3 -25.43 -31.51 -25.61
N SER A 4 -25.10 -30.46 -26.37
CA SER A 4 -23.79 -29.82 -26.33
C SER A 4 -23.56 -29.22 -24.94
N LYS A 5 -22.70 -29.85 -24.14
CA LYS A 5 -22.16 -29.24 -22.91
C LYS A 5 -21.20 -28.15 -23.35
N GLN A 6 -21.70 -26.93 -23.52
CA GLN A 6 -20.86 -25.75 -23.66
C GLN A 6 -20.12 -25.51 -22.32
N THR A 7 -19.01 -26.21 -22.10
CA THR A 7 -18.00 -25.75 -21.16
C THR A 7 -17.32 -24.57 -21.84
N THR A 8 -17.88 -23.39 -21.63
CA THR A 8 -17.28 -22.15 -22.09
C THR A 8 -15.89 -22.04 -21.46
N ASP A 9 -14.85 -22.32 -22.24
CA ASP A 9 -13.44 -22.11 -21.85
C ASP A 9 -13.21 -20.59 -21.79
N HIS A 10 -13.70 -19.97 -20.72
CA HIS A 10 -13.59 -18.53 -20.45
C HIS A 10 -12.13 -18.04 -20.38
N SER A 11 -11.15 -18.95 -20.47
CA SER A 11 -9.72 -18.66 -20.43
C SER A 11 -9.12 -18.37 -21.81
N ARG A 12 -9.72 -18.82 -22.93
CA ARG A 12 -9.14 -18.61 -24.26
C ARG A 12 -9.76 -17.43 -24.99
N LYS A 13 -9.10 -16.27 -24.95
CA LYS A 13 -9.38 -15.16 -25.87
C LYS A 13 -8.60 -15.39 -27.17
N PHE A 14 -9.29 -15.44 -28.31
CA PHE A 14 -8.69 -15.62 -29.64
C PHE A 14 -7.85 -16.90 -29.82
N GLY A 15 -8.19 -17.98 -29.13
CA GLY A 15 -7.47 -19.26 -29.20
C GLY A 15 -6.18 -19.32 -28.37
N PHE A 16 -5.69 -18.18 -27.87
CA PHE A 16 -4.55 -18.10 -26.94
C PHE A 16 -4.99 -18.43 -25.52
N LYS A 17 -4.17 -19.20 -24.80
CA LYS A 17 -4.36 -19.42 -23.36
C LYS A 17 -4.10 -18.11 -22.61
N GLU A 18 -4.85 -17.88 -21.54
CA GLU A 18 -4.62 -16.77 -20.63
C GLU A 18 -3.17 -16.73 -20.12
N THR A 19 -2.55 -15.55 -20.15
CA THR A 19 -1.21 -15.35 -19.57
C THR A 19 -1.27 -15.47 -18.05
N ARG A 20 -0.18 -15.90 -17.40
CA ARG A 20 -0.09 -16.00 -15.92
C ARG A 20 -0.51 -14.70 -15.21
N GLU A 21 -0.15 -13.55 -15.76
CA GLU A 21 -0.52 -12.25 -15.22
C GLU A 21 -2.03 -12.00 -15.30
N GLN A 22 -2.62 -12.23 -16.47
CA GLN A 22 -4.07 -12.11 -16.69
C GLN A 22 -4.85 -13.01 -15.72
N TYR A 23 -4.37 -14.25 -15.52
CA TYR A 23 -4.96 -15.17 -14.54
C TYR A 23 -4.93 -14.60 -13.11
N GLN A 24 -3.80 -14.03 -12.69
CA GLN A 24 -3.66 -13.44 -11.36
C GLN A 24 -4.54 -12.20 -11.18
N GLN A 25 -4.61 -11.35 -12.20
CA GLN A 25 -5.47 -10.16 -12.20
C GLN A 25 -6.95 -10.56 -12.12
N ARG A 26 -7.41 -11.51 -12.93
CA ARG A 26 -8.78 -12.03 -12.87
C ARG A 26 -9.09 -12.60 -11.49
N LYS A 27 -8.20 -13.41 -10.92
CA LYS A 27 -8.39 -13.99 -9.57
C LYS A 27 -8.44 -12.91 -8.48
N LYS A 28 -7.67 -11.83 -8.62
CA LYS A 28 -7.71 -10.67 -7.71
C LYS A 28 -9.04 -9.93 -7.85
N GLN A 29 -9.49 -9.67 -9.06
CA GLN A 29 -10.79 -9.04 -9.35
C GLN A 29 -11.95 -9.89 -8.83
N GLU A 30 -11.94 -11.20 -9.07
CA GLU A 30 -12.97 -12.12 -8.57
C GLU A 30 -13.04 -12.13 -7.04
N LYS A 31 -11.89 -12.16 -6.36
CA LYS A 31 -11.83 -12.04 -4.90
C LYS A 31 -12.39 -10.71 -4.41
N HIS A 32 -12.05 -9.62 -5.11
CA HIS A 32 -12.55 -8.30 -4.80
C HIS A 32 -14.08 -8.23 -4.97
N LEU A 33 -14.62 -8.72 -6.10
CA LEU A 33 -16.05 -8.77 -6.37
C LEU A 33 -16.82 -9.59 -5.32
N LYS A 34 -16.30 -10.78 -4.98
CA LYS A 34 -16.86 -11.62 -3.92
C LYS A 34 -16.85 -10.93 -2.56
N TRP A 35 -15.85 -10.10 -2.31
CA TRP A 35 -15.73 -9.34 -1.08
C TRP A 35 -16.71 -8.17 -1.06
N THR A 36 -16.80 -7.38 -2.14
CA THR A 36 -17.76 -6.28 -2.25
C THR A 36 -19.21 -6.77 -2.20
N GLU A 37 -19.53 -7.92 -2.80
CA GLU A 37 -20.86 -8.52 -2.73
C GLU A 37 -21.23 -8.96 -1.31
N LYS A 38 -20.25 -9.40 -0.52
CA LYS A 38 -20.46 -9.65 0.91
C LYS A 38 -20.70 -8.34 1.64
N LEU A 39 -19.84 -7.34 1.48
CA LEU A 39 -20.03 -6.04 2.12
C LEU A 39 -21.40 -5.43 1.83
N SER A 40 -21.91 -5.54 0.60
CA SER A 40 -23.22 -4.97 0.23
C SER A 40 -24.43 -5.61 0.94
N LYS A 41 -24.30 -6.83 1.46
CA LYS A 41 -25.38 -7.53 2.17
C LYS A 41 -25.36 -7.26 3.68
N GLU A 42 -24.25 -6.74 4.18
CA GLU A 42 -24.02 -6.60 5.60
C GLU A 42 -24.50 -5.25 6.12
N ASN A 43 -25.07 -5.25 7.33
CA ASN A 43 -25.55 -4.04 7.99
C ASN A 43 -24.47 -3.50 8.94
N ILE A 44 -24.04 -2.25 8.72
CA ILE A 44 -22.98 -1.61 9.49
C ILE A 44 -23.27 -1.56 11.00
N GLY A 45 -24.51 -1.28 11.40
CA GLY A 45 -24.92 -1.24 12.80
C GLY A 45 -24.82 -2.59 13.50
N LYS A 46 -25.16 -3.69 12.80
CA LYS A 46 -24.97 -5.06 13.32
C LYS A 46 -23.50 -5.41 13.48
N LEU A 47 -22.65 -4.99 12.54
CA LEU A 47 -21.21 -5.21 12.61
C LEU A 47 -20.58 -4.45 13.78
N HIS A 48 -20.97 -3.19 14.01
CA HIS A 48 -20.53 -2.41 15.17
C HIS A 48 -20.94 -3.07 16.49
N ALA A 49 -22.18 -3.54 16.60
CA ALA A 49 -22.65 -4.26 17.79
C ALA A 49 -21.84 -5.55 18.06
N GLU A 50 -21.52 -6.32 17.01
CA GLU A 50 -20.68 -7.52 17.12
C GLU A 50 -19.25 -7.17 17.52
N LEU A 51 -18.65 -6.14 16.92
CA LEU A 51 -17.31 -5.67 17.24
C LEU A 51 -17.20 -5.29 18.71
N GLU A 52 -18.17 -4.54 19.23
CA GLU A 52 -18.21 -4.12 20.63
C GLU A 52 -18.40 -5.31 21.58
N SER A 53 -19.24 -6.28 21.21
CA SER A 53 -19.37 -7.54 21.95
C SER A 53 -18.02 -8.29 22.03
N LEU A 54 -17.33 -8.44 20.90
CA LEU A 54 -16.02 -9.09 20.83
C LEU A 54 -14.92 -8.30 21.56
N LYS A 55 -15.01 -6.98 21.65
CA LYS A 55 -14.08 -6.15 22.43
C LYS A 55 -14.29 -6.28 23.95
N ARG A 56 -15.54 -6.42 24.40
CA ARG A 56 -15.87 -6.57 25.84
C ARG A 56 -15.44 -7.92 26.41
N ALA A 57 -15.35 -8.95 25.57
CA ALA A 57 -14.90 -10.26 25.99
C ALA A 57 -13.44 -10.22 26.50
N ARG A 58 -13.19 -10.75 27.71
CA ARG A 58 -11.86 -10.79 28.32
C ARG A 58 -10.90 -11.75 27.62
N PHE A 59 -11.43 -12.80 27.01
CA PHE A 59 -10.67 -13.80 26.27
C PHE A 59 -11.40 -14.13 24.97
N LEU A 60 -10.64 -14.23 23.89
CA LEU A 60 -11.15 -14.61 22.57
C LEU A 60 -10.37 -15.81 22.07
N ALA A 61 -11.08 -16.84 21.63
CA ALA A 61 -10.48 -17.94 20.90
C ALA A 61 -9.80 -17.42 19.60
N PRO A 62 -8.80 -18.13 19.04
CA PRO A 62 -8.14 -17.72 17.80
C PRO A 62 -9.11 -17.41 16.65
N GLN A 63 -10.15 -18.24 16.49
CA GLN A 63 -11.21 -18.03 15.49
C GLN A 63 -12.02 -16.74 15.76
N GLN A 64 -12.27 -16.41 17.02
CA GLN A 64 -12.99 -15.18 17.38
C GLN A 64 -12.11 -13.94 17.17
N ASN A 65 -10.79 -14.06 17.34
CA ASN A 65 -9.84 -13.00 16.99
C ASN A 65 -9.78 -12.76 15.46
N GLU A 66 -9.79 -13.83 14.66
CA GLU A 66 -9.91 -13.70 13.20
C GLU A 66 -11.24 -13.05 12.81
N ARG A 67 -12.34 -13.47 13.45
CA ARG A 67 -13.65 -12.84 13.24
C ARG A 67 -13.63 -11.36 13.60
N LYS A 68 -13.06 -10.98 14.74
CA LYS A 68 -12.90 -9.57 15.16
C LYS A 68 -12.12 -8.75 14.13
N ARG A 69 -11.01 -9.28 13.61
CA ARG A 69 -10.22 -8.64 12.54
C ARG A 69 -11.04 -8.48 11.26
N LEU A 70 -11.82 -9.49 10.89
CA LEU A 70 -12.69 -9.44 9.71
C LEU A 70 -13.78 -8.39 9.87
N VAL A 71 -14.51 -8.39 11.00
CA VAL A 71 -15.56 -7.40 11.31
C VAL A 71 -14.98 -5.99 11.26
N HIS A 72 -13.83 -5.76 11.89
CA HIS A 72 -13.16 -4.47 11.86
C HIS A 72 -12.86 -3.99 10.44
N ARG A 73 -12.32 -4.88 9.60
CA ARG A 73 -12.05 -4.57 8.19
C ARG A 73 -13.33 -4.26 7.40
N MET A 74 -14.41 -5.01 7.64
CA MET A 74 -15.69 -4.78 6.98
C MET A 74 -16.26 -3.40 7.34
N ILE A 75 -16.20 -3.02 8.62
CA ILE A 75 -16.63 -1.70 9.09
C ILE A 75 -15.81 -0.61 8.40
N GLN A 76 -14.48 -0.70 8.43
CA GLN A 76 -13.61 0.31 7.81
C GLN A 76 -13.89 0.51 6.31
N GLU A 77 -14.12 -0.59 5.58
CA GLU A 77 -14.39 -0.50 4.14
C GLU A 77 -15.80 0.05 3.87
N LEU A 78 -16.81 -0.28 4.68
CA LEU A 78 -18.15 0.28 4.57
C LEU A 78 -18.17 1.79 4.90
N GLU A 79 -17.49 2.20 5.97
CA GLU A 79 -17.36 3.61 6.36
C GLU A 79 -16.62 4.42 5.28
N ALA A 80 -15.57 3.85 4.68
CA ALA A 80 -14.84 4.49 3.59
C ALA A 80 -15.66 4.63 2.29
N THR A 81 -16.65 3.76 2.06
CA THR A 81 -17.59 3.90 0.95
C THR A 81 -18.68 4.93 1.23
N GLU A 82 -19.12 5.06 2.48
CA GLU A 82 -20.12 6.06 2.88
C GLU A 82 -19.53 7.48 2.92
N SER A 83 -18.27 7.62 3.33
CA SER A 83 -17.55 8.91 3.27
C SER A 83 -17.23 9.37 1.85
N LYS A 84 -17.43 8.52 0.84
CA LYS A 84 -17.36 8.86 -0.59
C LYS A 84 -18.77 9.03 -1.14
N GLU A 85 -19.54 9.95 -0.55
CA GLU A 85 -20.66 10.56 -1.27
C GLU A 85 -20.12 11.16 -2.58
N PRO A 86 -20.87 11.08 -3.69
CA PRO A 86 -20.38 11.53 -4.98
C PRO A 86 -20.28 13.06 -4.96
N GLU A 87 -19.05 13.59 -4.94
CA GLU A 87 -18.79 14.93 -5.45
C GLU A 87 -19.44 15.01 -6.84
N GLU A 88 -20.32 16.01 -7.03
CA GLU A 88 -20.96 16.31 -8.29
C GLU A 88 -19.97 16.20 -9.45
N ALA A 89 -20.35 15.46 -10.48
CA ALA A 89 -19.55 15.33 -11.69
C ALA A 89 -19.17 16.74 -12.21
N PRO A 90 -17.88 17.05 -12.44
CA PRO A 90 -17.55 18.27 -13.14
C PRO A 90 -18.14 18.17 -14.55
N ALA A 91 -19.05 19.10 -14.86
CA ALA A 91 -19.69 19.23 -16.15
C ALA A 91 -18.62 19.22 -17.26
N VAL A 92 -18.76 18.26 -18.17
CA VAL A 92 -17.92 18.11 -19.35
C VAL A 92 -18.13 19.34 -20.25
N ALA A 93 -17.16 20.25 -20.27
CA ALA A 93 -17.02 21.24 -21.33
C ALA A 93 -16.08 20.66 -22.41
N PRO A 94 -16.49 20.59 -23.69
CA PRO A 94 -15.64 20.09 -24.75
C PRO A 94 -14.81 21.24 -25.31
N THR A 95 -13.48 21.14 -25.32
CA THR A 95 -12.64 21.92 -26.24
C THR A 95 -11.49 21.07 -26.79
N PRO A 96 -11.04 21.32 -28.04
CA PRO A 96 -10.42 20.31 -28.89
C PRO A 96 -8.90 20.28 -28.84
N SER A 97 -8.38 19.07 -29.05
CA SER A 97 -7.20 18.69 -29.85
C SER A 97 -6.25 19.81 -30.31
N ILE A 98 -5.06 19.85 -29.71
CA ILE A 98 -3.82 20.23 -30.39
C ILE A 98 -2.77 19.18 -30.03
N VAL A 99 -2.36 18.42 -31.05
CA VAL A 99 -1.13 17.63 -31.08
C VAL A 99 -0.04 18.53 -31.65
N ASP A 100 1.04 18.75 -30.91
CA ASP A 100 2.41 18.81 -31.42
C ASP A 100 3.38 19.16 -30.28
N SER A 101 4.27 18.22 -29.97
CA SER A 101 5.66 18.50 -29.63
C SER A 101 6.44 17.19 -29.61
N ASP A 102 7.09 16.97 -30.74
CA ASP A 102 8.38 16.32 -30.89
C ASP A 102 9.35 16.73 -29.77
N SER A 103 10.14 15.78 -29.25
CA SER A 103 11.41 15.93 -28.50
C SER A 103 11.54 14.85 -27.43
N ASP A 104 12.23 13.76 -27.78
CA ASP A 104 13.57 13.43 -27.25
C ASP A 104 13.83 11.92 -27.36
N ASP A 105 14.62 11.59 -28.37
CA ASP A 105 15.54 10.46 -28.31
C ASP A 105 16.51 10.69 -27.15
N ASP A 106 16.36 9.94 -26.06
CA ASP A 106 17.48 9.71 -25.14
C ASP A 106 17.55 8.24 -24.73
N LEU A 107 17.90 7.45 -25.74
CA LEU A 107 18.28 6.06 -25.62
C LEU A 107 19.73 6.01 -25.10
N PHE A 108 19.92 5.30 -23.97
CA PHE A 108 21.19 4.86 -23.38
C PHE A 108 21.87 5.75 -22.32
N PHE A 109 21.33 5.72 -21.10
CA PHE A 109 22.17 5.60 -19.90
C PHE A 109 21.74 4.41 -19.06
N SER A 110 22.22 3.21 -19.45
CA SER A 110 22.20 2.03 -18.58
C SER A 110 23.12 2.25 -17.37
N LYS A 111 22.60 2.90 -16.33
CA LYS A 111 23.07 2.66 -14.96
C LYS A 111 22.83 1.18 -14.68
N ARG A 112 23.90 0.38 -14.57
CA ARG A 112 23.87 -0.96 -13.98
C ARG A 112 23.36 -0.82 -12.53
N THR A 113 22.06 -0.84 -12.36
CA THR A 113 21.47 -1.06 -11.05
C THR A 113 21.60 -2.56 -10.78
N ALA A 114 22.37 -2.87 -9.74
CA ALA A 114 22.51 -4.20 -9.18
C ALA A 114 21.12 -4.71 -8.75
N THR A 115 20.39 -5.30 -9.68
CA THR A 115 19.08 -5.88 -9.42
C THR A 115 19.19 -7.39 -9.60
N ASN A 116 18.71 -8.11 -8.59
CA ASN A 116 18.49 -9.56 -8.57
C ASN A 116 19.67 -10.50 -8.28
N ASP A 117 20.40 -10.31 -7.17
CA ASP A 117 21.11 -11.45 -6.54
C ASP A 117 20.15 -12.41 -5.80
N GLU A 118 19.02 -11.88 -5.27
CA GLU A 118 18.02 -12.65 -4.52
C GLU A 118 17.41 -13.80 -5.35
N ASN A 119 17.14 -13.57 -6.65
CA ASN A 119 16.55 -14.58 -7.53
C ASN A 119 17.51 -15.72 -7.87
N LYS A 120 18.83 -15.50 -7.86
CA LYS A 120 19.83 -16.56 -8.12
C LYS A 120 19.89 -17.57 -6.98
N ARG A 121 19.60 -17.12 -5.76
CA ARG A 121 19.54 -17.98 -4.56
C ARG A 121 18.31 -18.88 -4.54
N LEU A 122 17.36 -18.73 -5.46
CA LEU A 122 16.17 -19.58 -5.54
C LEU A 122 16.50 -21.04 -5.90
N PHE A 123 17.63 -21.30 -6.56
CA PHE A 123 18.09 -22.65 -6.89
C PHE A 123 18.96 -23.29 -5.80
N VAL A 124 19.45 -22.50 -4.84
CA VAL A 124 20.23 -23.01 -3.71
C VAL A 124 19.28 -23.61 -2.67
N PRO A 125 19.51 -24.80 -2.11
CA PRO A 125 18.67 -25.35 -1.03
C PRO A 125 18.55 -24.38 0.17
N ARG A 126 17.35 -24.33 0.77
CA ARG A 126 17.05 -23.41 1.88
C ARG A 126 17.98 -23.55 3.08
N SER A 127 18.50 -24.75 3.34
CA SER A 127 19.47 -25.03 4.43
C SER A 127 20.79 -24.28 4.29
N ILE A 128 21.16 -23.88 3.07
CA ILE A 128 22.44 -23.22 2.77
C ILE A 128 22.23 -21.70 2.55
N ARG A 129 20.99 -21.25 2.32
CA ARG A 129 20.67 -19.83 2.18
C ARG A 129 20.84 -19.11 3.52
N ARG A 130 21.98 -18.43 3.72
CA ARG A 130 22.12 -17.47 4.82
C ARG A 130 21.15 -16.32 4.58
N LYS A 131 20.29 -16.05 5.56
CA LYS A 131 19.46 -14.84 5.56
C LYS A 131 20.37 -13.66 5.84
N VAL A 132 20.36 -12.66 4.97
CA VAL A 132 20.90 -11.35 5.33
C VAL A 132 19.93 -10.78 6.35
N GLU A 133 20.33 -10.75 7.61
CA GLU A 133 19.58 -10.05 8.64
C GLU A 133 19.53 -8.58 8.24
N LYS A 134 18.34 -8.09 7.87
CA LYS A 134 18.09 -6.67 7.84
C LYS A 134 18.16 -6.22 9.30
N LYS A 135 19.34 -5.78 9.75
CA LYS A 135 19.45 -5.00 10.97
C LYS A 135 18.48 -3.84 10.79
N LYS A 136 17.36 -3.86 11.52
CA LYS A 136 16.57 -2.65 11.69
C LYS A 136 17.53 -1.69 12.38
N THR A 137 18.00 -0.68 11.67
CA THR A 137 18.66 0.46 12.28
C THR A 137 17.57 1.26 12.99
N GLU A 138 16.97 0.67 14.03
CA GLU A 138 16.40 1.48 15.11
C GLU A 138 17.60 2.16 15.73
N ARG A 139 17.65 3.50 15.62
CA ARG A 139 18.69 4.30 16.26
C ARG A 139 18.70 3.90 17.73
N THR A 140 19.85 3.48 18.24
CA THR A 140 19.97 3.18 19.67
C THR A 140 19.65 4.42 20.47
N THR A 141 19.09 4.29 21.67
CA THR A 141 18.75 5.42 22.55
C THR A 141 19.91 6.40 22.73
N GLN A 142 21.14 5.90 22.71
CA GLN A 142 22.36 6.70 22.76
C GLN A 142 22.57 7.56 21.50
N GLN A 143 22.26 7.05 20.30
CA GLN A 143 22.36 7.83 19.06
C GLN A 143 21.30 8.94 18.99
N LEU A 144 20.13 8.70 19.58
CA LEU A 144 19.08 9.72 19.73
C LEU A 144 19.49 10.81 20.74
N ALA A 145 20.15 10.43 21.83
CA ALA A 145 20.68 11.38 22.81
C ALA A 145 21.79 12.26 22.21
N ASP A 146 22.74 11.65 21.48
CA ASP A 146 23.84 12.37 20.82
C ASP A 146 23.32 13.34 19.74
N GLU A 147 22.26 12.97 19.02
CA GLU A 147 21.60 13.85 18.03
C GLU A 147 20.91 15.04 18.70
N ALA A 148 20.24 14.81 19.83
CA ALA A 148 19.58 15.87 20.61
C ALA A 148 20.58 16.84 21.24
N GLU A 149 21.71 16.36 21.79
CA GLU A 149 22.77 17.23 22.30
C GLU A 149 23.36 18.11 21.19
N LYS A 150 23.58 17.52 20.01
CA LYS A 150 24.09 18.27 18.86
C LYS A 150 23.11 19.36 18.42
N GLU A 151 21.81 19.09 18.40
CA GLU A 151 20.78 20.07 18.06
C GLU A 151 20.77 21.25 19.05
N LEU A 152 20.86 20.97 20.35
CA LEU A 152 20.94 22.01 21.39
C LEU A 152 22.20 22.88 21.25
N LEU A 153 23.35 22.27 20.94
CA LEU A 153 24.60 23.01 20.73
C LEU A 153 24.55 23.88 19.46
N THR A 154 23.86 23.43 18.41
CA THR A 154 23.69 24.25 17.20
C THR A 154 22.73 25.41 17.40
N ALA A 155 21.67 25.25 18.20
CA ALA A 155 20.72 26.31 18.50
C ALA A 155 21.33 27.46 19.32
N GLN A 156 22.49 27.23 19.95
CA GLN A 156 23.22 28.24 20.72
C GLN A 156 24.16 29.09 19.85
N HIS A 157 24.38 28.73 18.58
CA HIS A 157 25.35 29.40 17.71
C HIS A 157 24.75 30.51 16.82
N ASP A 158 23.46 30.81 16.94
CA ASP A 158 22.80 31.92 16.21
C ASP A 158 22.86 33.27 16.96
N ASN A 159 23.74 33.41 17.96
CA ASN A 159 23.99 34.67 18.65
C ASN A 159 25.10 35.50 17.97
N ASP A 160 24.89 35.83 16.69
CA ASP A 160 25.59 36.94 16.02
C ASP A 160 25.09 38.32 16.49
N ASP A 161 24.20 38.36 17.50
CA ASP A 161 23.59 39.58 18.03
C ASP A 161 24.47 40.30 19.08
N ILE A 162 25.57 39.68 19.53
CA ILE A 162 26.49 40.29 20.50
C ILE A 162 27.30 41.43 19.86
N ASP A 163 27.74 41.26 18.60
CA ASP A 163 28.46 42.31 17.87
C ASP A 163 27.53 43.48 17.47
N SER A 164 26.25 43.18 17.23
CA SER A 164 25.19 44.19 17.03
C SER A 164 24.88 44.98 18.30
N PHE A 165 24.90 44.33 19.48
CA PHE A 165 24.71 44.98 20.78
C PHE A 165 25.86 45.92 21.15
N LEU A 166 27.12 45.52 20.90
CA LEU A 166 28.28 46.36 21.23
C LEU A 166 28.42 47.57 20.31
N ASN A 167 27.99 47.47 19.04
CA ASN A 167 27.98 48.59 18.11
C ASN A 167 26.87 49.62 18.37
N SER A 168 25.91 49.37 19.26
CA SER A 168 24.89 50.36 19.62
C SER A 168 25.36 51.41 20.63
N PHE A 169 26.61 51.31 21.12
CA PHE A 169 27.19 52.23 22.09
C PHE A 169 28.24 53.20 21.48
N GLN A 170 28.30 53.30 20.15
CA GLN A 170 29.17 54.24 19.45
C GLN A 170 28.40 55.38 18.78
#